data_AF-A0A9W6CIV2-F1
#
_entry.id   AF-A0A9W6CIV2-F1
#
_cell.length_a   1.000
_cell.length_b   1.000
_cell.length_c   1.000
_cell.angle_alpha   90.00
_cell.angle_beta   90.00
_cell.angle_gamma   90.00
#
_symmetry.space_group_name_H-M   'P 1'
#
loop_
_entity.id
_entity.type
_entity.pdbx_description
1 polymer ?
#
loop_
_entity_poly.entity_id
_entity_poly.type
_entity_poly.pdbx_seq_one_letter_code
_entity_poly.pdbx_strand_id
1 'polypeptide(L)' 'MAKSKLVKVNQKIAEKVVGGYKKIEDGAVGGFTKISDSFVDQFLTKDGESIEEAKARLAEEQKERQMKAMKKKERV' A
#
# COMPACT_ATOMS: atom_id res chain seq x y z
N MET A 1 13.85 -36.27 -19.80
CA MET A 1 12.73 -36.79 -18.98
C MET A 1 11.47 -35.98 -19.29
N ALA A 2 10.44 -36.58 -19.89
CA ALA A 2 9.18 -35.88 -20.12
C ALA A 2 8.45 -35.67 -18.78
N LYS A 3 8.18 -34.42 -18.39
CA LYS A 3 7.31 -34.13 -17.24
C LYS A 3 5.96 -34.83 -17.45
N SER A 4 5.51 -35.59 -16.45
CA SER A 4 4.24 -36.32 -16.51
C SER A 4 3.08 -35.36 -16.79
N LYS A 5 1.99 -35.86 -17.37
CA LYS A 5 0.79 -35.05 -17.64
C LYS A 5 0.27 -34.37 -16.37
N LEU A 6 0.35 -35.05 -15.22
CA LEU A 6 -0.05 -34.54 -13.91
C LEU A 6 0.79 -33.33 -13.47
N VAL A 7 2.12 -33.40 -13.63
CA VAL A 7 3.02 -32.30 -13.28
C VAL A 7 2.71 -31.06 -14.12
N LYS A 8 2.42 -31.22 -15.41
CA LYS A 8 2.04 -30.10 -16.30
C LYS A 8 0.71 -29.46 -15.89
N VAL A 9 -0.28 -30.26 -15.51
CA VAL A 9 -1.58 -29.75 -15.04
C VAL A 9 -1.42 -28.98 -13.73
N ASN A 10 -0.68 -29.53 -12.76
CA ASN A 10 -0.43 -28.85 -11.49
C ASN A 10 0.31 -27.52 -11.68
N GLN A 11 1.30 -27.47 -12.58
CA GLN A 11 1.99 -26.22 -12.90
C GLN A 11 1.01 -25.15 -13.44
N LYS A 12 0.12 -25.52 -14.38
CA LYS A 12 -0.89 -24.59 -14.90
C LYS A 12 -1.88 -24.11 -13.83
N ILE A 13 -2.26 -24.98 -12.90
CA ILE A 13 -3.13 -24.60 -11.78
C ILE A 13 -2.40 -23.58 -10.89
N ALA A 14 -1.14 -23.84 -10.53
CA ALA A 14 -0.34 -22.93 -9.72
C ALA A 14 -0.18 -21.56 -10.38
N GLU A 15 0.14 -21.51 -11.68
CA GLU A 15 0.26 -20.27 -12.44
C GLU A 15 -1.05 -19.47 -12.43
N LYS A 16 -2.20 -20.13 -12.64
CA LYS A 16 -3.52 -19.47 -12.59
C LYS A 16 -3.88 -18.96 -11.21
N VAL A 17 -3.58 -19.74 -10.16
CA VAL A 17 -3.87 -19.36 -8.77
C VAL A 17 -3.05 -18.13 -8.37
N VAL A 18 -1.73 -18.16 -8.61
CA VAL A 18 -0.85 -17.02 -8.33
C VAL A 18 -1.25 -15.80 -9.15
N GLY A 19 -1.59 -15.97 -10.44
CA GLY A 19 -2.07 -14.90 -11.29
C GLY A 19 -3.40 -14.30 -10.82
N GLY A 20 -4.31 -15.14 -10.32
CA GLY A 20 -5.58 -14.71 -9.74
C GLY A 20 -5.38 -13.86 -8.49
N TYR A 21 -4.53 -14.32 -7.56
CA TYR A 21 -4.23 -13.58 -6.34
C TYR A 21 -3.59 -12.22 -6.62
N LYS A 22 -2.58 -12.17 -7.51
CA LYS A 22 -1.93 -10.91 -7.89
C LYS A 22 -2.92 -9.89 -8.44
N LYS A 23 -3.85 -10.30 -9.32
CA LYS A 23 -4.87 -9.40 -9.87
C LYS A 23 -5.79 -8.82 -8.80
N ILE A 24 -6.16 -9.62 -7.80
CA ILE A 24 -6.99 -9.16 -6.69
C ILE A 24 -6.21 -8.16 -5.83
N GLU A 25 -4.96 -8.45 -5.51
CA GLU A 25 -4.06 -7.56 -4.78
C GLU A 25 -3.88 -6.23 -5.50
N ASP A 26 -3.51 -6.27 -6.79
CA ASP A 26 -3.31 -5.07 -7.62
C ASP A 26 -4.59 -4.22 -7.68
N GLY A 27 -5.76 -4.85 -7.81
CA GLY A 27 -7.04 -4.17 -7.84
C GLY A 27 -7.38 -3.50 -6.51
N ALA A 28 -7.19 -4.21 -5.40
CA ALA A 28 -7.48 -3.69 -4.05
C ALA A 28 -6.53 -2.54 -3.67
N VAL A 29 -5.22 -2.75 -3.83
CA VAL A 29 -4.19 -1.75 -3.51
C VAL A 29 -4.32 -0.54 -4.43
N GLY A 30 -4.48 -0.76 -5.75
CA GLY A 30 -4.65 0.33 -6.71
C GLY A 30 -5.92 1.15 -6.47
N GLY A 31 -7.05 0.49 -6.16
CA GLY A 31 -8.29 1.17 -5.82
C GLY A 31 -8.17 2.02 -4.56
N PHE A 32 -7.58 1.46 -3.50
CA PHE A 32 -7.34 2.19 -2.26
C PHE A 32 -6.39 3.39 -2.46
N THR A 33 -5.28 3.20 -3.19
CA THR A 33 -4.33 4.28 -3.49
C THR A 33 -5.03 5.44 -4.17
N LYS A 34 -5.87 5.21 -5.18
CA LYS A 34 -6.62 6.29 -5.88
C LYS A 34 -7.55 7.08 -4.96
N ILE A 35 -8.28 6.38 -4.09
CA ILE A 35 -9.19 7.04 -3.13
C ILE A 35 -8.37 7.87 -2.12
N SER A 36 -7.27 7.30 -1.62
CA SER A 36 -6.35 7.98 -0.71
C SER A 36 -5.72 9.22 -1.35
N ASP A 37 -5.26 9.11 -2.60
CA ASP A 37 -4.69 10.22 -3.38
C ASP A 37 -5.70 11.35 -3.53
N SER A 38 -6.93 11.02 -3.93
CA SER A 38 -8.01 12.02 -4.09
C SER A 38 -8.34 12.72 -2.78
N PHE A 39 -8.34 11.99 -1.65
CA PHE A 39 -8.58 12.59 -0.34
C PHE A 39 -7.45 13.53 0.08
N VAL A 40 -6.19 13.12 -0.13
CA VAL A 40 -5.03 13.98 0.18
C VAL A 40 -5.08 15.24 -0.67
N ASP A 41 -5.32 15.11 -1.98
CA ASP A 41 -5.40 16.22 -2.92
C ASP A 41 -6.50 17.23 -2.56
N GLN A 42 -7.68 16.74 -2.18
CA GLN A 42 -8.81 17.62 -1.87
C GLN A 42 -8.73 18.29 -0.51
N PHE A 43 -8.12 17.64 0.49
CA PHE A 43 -8.27 18.06 1.89
C PHE A 43 -6.96 18.36 2.62
N LEU A 44 -5.82 17.84 2.15
CA LEU A 44 -4.58 17.83 2.95
C LEU A 44 -3.37 18.43 2.24
N THR A 45 -3.42 18.67 0.93
CA THR A 45 -2.42 19.45 0.20
C THR A 45 -2.49 20.92 0.60
N LYS A 46 -1.37 21.62 0.42
CA LYS A 46 -1.26 23.08 0.52
C LYS A 46 -1.06 23.67 -0.88
N ASP A 47 -1.21 24.98 -1.01
CA ASP A 47 -1.04 25.67 -2.30
C ASP A 47 0.32 25.34 -2.94
N GLY A 48 0.27 24.74 -4.12
CA GLY A 48 1.45 24.34 -4.88
C GLY A 48 2.15 23.05 -4.42
N GLU A 49 1.60 22.33 -3.44
CA GLU A 49 2.13 21.05 -2.96
C GLU A 49 1.60 19.86 -3.79
N SER A 50 2.48 18.92 -4.15
CA SER A 50 2.05 17.67 -4.79
C SER A 50 1.44 16.69 -3.77
N ILE A 51 0.72 15.67 -4.25
CA ILE A 51 0.16 14.61 -3.38
C ILE A 51 1.28 13.86 -2.64
N GLU A 52 2.37 13.55 -3.33
CA GLU A 52 3.54 12.87 -2.77
C GLU A 52 4.21 13.72 -1.69
N GLU A 53 4.36 15.02 -1.94
CA GLU A 53 4.92 15.98 -0.98
C GLU A 53 4.03 16.07 0.26
N ALA A 54 2.73 16.21 0.08
CA ALA A 54 1.76 16.24 1.17
C ALA A 54 1.81 14.95 2.01
N LYS A 55 1.88 13.78 1.38
CA LYS A 55 2.03 12.50 2.08
C LYS A 55 3.33 12.41 2.87
N ALA A 56 4.45 12.85 2.29
CA ALA A 56 5.74 12.86 2.97
C ALA A 56 5.70 13.76 4.21
N ARG A 57 5.17 14.98 4.07
CA ARG A 57 4.98 15.91 5.19
C ARG A 57 4.07 15.32 6.28
N LEU A 58 2.92 14.76 5.91
CA LEU A 58 2.00 14.14 6.87
C LEU A 58 2.66 12.98 7.62
N ALA A 59 3.49 12.18 6.96
CA ALA A 59 4.24 11.10 7.60
C ALA A 59 5.25 11.63 8.62
N GLU A 60 5.98 12.69 8.29
CA GLU A 60 6.90 13.41 9.20
C GLU A 60 6.13 13.94 10.44
N GLU A 61 5.02 14.65 10.21
CA GLU A 61 4.16 15.21 11.25
C GLU A 61 3.59 14.13 12.18
N GLN A 62 3.27 12.94 11.65
CA GLN A 62 2.80 11.81 12.46
C GLN A 62 3.92 11.23 13.32
N LYS A 63 5.13 11.05 12.76
CA LYS A 63 6.30 10.58 13.54
C LYS A 63 6.60 11.55 14.68
N GLU A 64 6.58 12.85 14.41
CA GLU A 64 6.77 13.87 15.45
C GLU A 64 5.71 13.79 16.55
N ARG A 65 4.43 13.66 16.18
CA ARG A 65 3.34 13.52 17.13
C ARG A 65 3.51 12.29 18.01
N GLN A 66 3.92 11.17 17.43
CA GLN A 66 4.18 9.93 18.17
C GLN A 66 5.38 10.09 19.12
N MET A 67 6.48 10.69 18.67
CA MET A 67 7.64 10.97 19.53
C MET A 67 7.26 11.90 20.69
N LYS A 68 6.49 12.96 20.44
CA LYS A 68 5.98 13.86 21.47
C LYS A 68 5.08 13.10 22.47
N ALA A 69 4.22 12.21 21.98
CA ALA A 69 3.36 11.38 22.82
C ALA A 69 4.14 10.38 23.69
N MET A 70 5.18 9.74 23.14
CA MET A 70 6.07 8.82 23.88
C MET A 70 6.83 9.57 24.97
N LYS A 71 7.49 10.68 24.65
CA LYS A 71 8.20 11.53 25.63
C LYS A 71 7.27 12.03 26.73
N LYS A 72 6.00 12.31 26.41
CA LYS A 72 5.01 12.69 27.42
C LYS A 72 4.68 11.53 28.35
N LYS A 73 4.54 10.31 27.84
CA LYS A 73 4.29 9.09 28.64
C LYS A 73 5.47 8.70 29.52
N GLU A 74 6.71 8.96 29.10
CA GLU A 74 7.91 8.71 29.90
C GLU A 74 8.09 9.70 31.07
N ARG A 75 7.36 10.82 31.05
CA ARG A 75 7.42 11.89 32.06
C ARG A 75 6.31 11.81 33.12
N VAL A 76 5.43 10.82 33.05
CA VAL A 76 4.39 10.50 34.05
C VAL A 76 4.67 9.15 34.68
#